data_AF-A0A5B9W5F8-F1
#
_entry.id   AF-A0A5B9W5F8-F1
#
_cell.length_a   1.000
_cell.length_b   1.000
_cell.length_c   1.000
_cell.angle_alpha   90.00
_cell.angle_beta   90.00
_cell.angle_gamma   90.00
#
_symmetry.space_group_name_H-M   'P 1'
#
loop_
_entity.id
_entity.type
_entity.pdbx_description
1 polymer ?
#
loop_
_entity_poly.entity_id
_entity_poly.type
_entity_poly.pdbx_seq_one_letter_code
_entity_poly.pdbx_strand_id
1 'polypeptide(L)'
;MDEMTRRGLLHRTTGLGMLSAIAPEAAALGAEGGPEAEKGPALDRKCVLGSGMTEAEADCWKLAAELAGKFFDLPELHPMDKQEIATAIHVIQHRLLSRPTYRKYIELHKTLGPQK
;
A
#
# COMPACT_ATOMS: atom_id res chain seq x y z
N MET A 1 15.16 -41.02 -5.16
CA MET A 1 15.20 -40.31 -3.87
C MET A 1 16.66 -40.01 -3.60
N ASP A 2 17.10 -38.81 -3.99
CA ASP A 2 18.42 -38.30 -3.64
C ASP A 2 18.25 -36.83 -3.23
N GLU A 3 18.17 -36.67 -1.92
CA GLU A 3 17.93 -35.42 -1.22
C GLU A 3 19.26 -34.68 -1.07
N MET A 4 19.67 -33.97 -2.12
CA MET A 4 20.77 -33.01 -2.03
C MET A 4 20.36 -31.84 -1.13
N THR A 5 20.65 -32.05 0.14
CA THR A 5 20.36 -31.15 1.25
C THR A 5 21.15 -29.85 1.05
N ARG A 6 20.43 -28.75 0.78
CA ARG A 6 20.91 -27.36 0.58
C ARG A 6 21.66 -26.73 1.77
N ARG A 7 22.08 -27.52 2.76
CA ARG A 7 22.63 -27.06 4.04
C ARG A 7 24.15 -27.18 4.17
N GLY A 8 24.85 -27.64 3.13
CA GLY A 8 26.31 -27.85 3.16
C GLY A 8 27.19 -26.69 2.65
N LEU A 9 26.62 -25.59 2.16
CA LEU A 9 27.39 -24.60 1.37
C LEU A 9 27.69 -23.26 2.06
N LEU A 10 27.36 -23.09 3.35
CA LEU A 10 27.49 -21.80 4.06
C LEU A 10 28.51 -21.79 5.21
N HIS A 11 29.60 -22.55 5.10
CA HIS A 11 30.76 -22.42 5.98
C HIS A 11 32.07 -22.34 5.19
N ARG A 12 32.29 -21.22 4.49
CA ARG A 12 33.62 -20.80 4.04
C ARG A 12 33.59 -19.34 3.60
N THR A 13 34.13 -18.46 4.44
CA THR A 13 35.07 -17.35 4.15
C THR A 13 34.88 -16.20 5.15
N THR A 14 35.47 -16.37 6.34
CA THR A 14 36.00 -15.28 7.14
C THR A 14 37.24 -14.70 6.46
N GLY A 15 37.27 -13.38 6.22
CA GLY A 15 38.45 -12.66 5.73
C GLY A 15 38.29 -11.14 5.86
N LEU A 16 39.11 -10.56 6.73
CA LEU A 16 39.23 -9.13 7.08
C LEU A 16 39.29 -8.17 5.88
N GLY A 17 38.70 -6.98 6.05
CA GLY A 17 38.95 -5.80 5.22
C GLY A 17 38.46 -4.53 5.93
N MET A 18 39.39 -3.77 6.49
CA MET A 18 39.23 -2.60 7.35
C MET A 18 39.02 -1.32 6.51
N LEU A 19 38.11 -0.42 6.93
CA LEU A 19 38.30 1.04 7.11
C LEU A 19 37.16 1.96 6.64
N SER A 20 36.92 2.91 7.55
CA SER A 20 36.50 4.30 7.41
C SER A 20 35.02 4.68 7.32
N ALA A 21 34.67 5.45 8.36
CA ALA A 21 33.39 6.05 8.68
C ALA A 21 33.10 7.32 7.88
N ILE A 22 31.81 7.54 7.55
CA ILE A 22 31.16 8.86 7.50
C ILE A 22 29.73 8.69 8.06
N ALA A 23 29.29 9.71 8.78
CA ALA A 23 28.17 9.82 9.72
C ALA A 23 26.75 9.50 9.18
N PRO A 24 25.75 9.30 10.08
CA PRO A 24 24.41 8.85 9.73
C PRO A 24 23.47 10.03 9.49
N GLU A 25 22.91 10.16 8.28
CA GLU A 25 21.85 11.14 8.02
C GLU A 25 20.96 10.70 6.85
N ALA A 26 20.20 9.62 7.03
CA ALA A 26 19.07 9.27 6.15
C ALA A 26 18.12 8.20 6.73
N ALA A 27 18.01 8.10 8.06
CA ALA A 27 17.16 7.08 8.69
C ALA A 27 16.25 7.70 9.74
N ALA A 28 15.37 8.60 9.30
CA ALA A 28 14.23 9.08 10.09
C ALA A 28 13.04 9.38 9.16
N LEU A 29 12.63 8.37 8.39
CA LEU A 29 11.23 8.20 7.98
C LEU A 29 10.75 6.87 8.57
N GLY A 30 11.02 6.70 9.87
CA GLY A 30 10.39 5.68 10.69
C GLY A 30 8.97 6.13 10.98
N ALA A 31 8.02 5.27 10.64
CA ALA A 31 6.61 5.42 10.92
C ALA A 31 6.37 5.71 12.41
N GLU A 32 6.20 6.97 12.76
CA GLU A 32 5.62 7.40 14.02
C GLU A 32 4.12 7.11 13.95
N GLY A 33 3.74 5.88 14.29
CA GLY A 33 2.37 5.52 14.65
C GLY A 33 1.99 6.21 15.96
N GLY A 34 1.67 7.50 15.88
CA GLY A 34 1.17 8.28 17.01
C GLY A 34 -0.20 7.80 17.51
N PRO A 35 -0.65 8.25 18.69
CA PRO A 35 -1.89 7.82 19.36
C PRO A 35 -3.19 8.22 18.63
N GLU A 36 -3.12 8.66 17.37
CA GLU A 36 -4.26 9.00 16.52
C GLU A 36 -4.84 7.80 15.74
N ALA A 37 -4.18 6.65 15.76
CA ALA A 37 -4.56 5.46 14.99
C ALA A 37 -5.98 4.94 15.30
N GLU A 38 -6.52 5.18 16.51
CA GLU A 38 -7.89 4.73 16.86
C GLU A 38 -9.01 5.60 16.26
N LYS A 39 -8.77 6.89 15.99
CA LYS A 39 -9.78 7.79 15.38
C LYS A 39 -9.68 7.84 13.86
N GLY A 40 -8.53 7.48 13.29
CA GLY A 40 -8.25 7.45 11.86
C GLY A 40 -9.29 6.69 11.01
N PRO A 41 -9.60 5.40 11.30
CA PRO A 41 -10.41 4.58 10.40
C PRO A 41 -11.90 5.00 10.35
N ALA A 42 -12.43 5.53 11.46
CA ALA A 42 -13.81 6.00 11.50
C ALA A 42 -14.00 7.34 10.78
N LEU A 43 -12.99 8.21 10.84
CA LEU A 43 -12.99 9.49 10.11
C LEU A 43 -12.78 9.25 8.61
N ASP A 44 -11.87 8.36 8.25
CA ASP A 44 -11.58 8.04 6.84
C ASP A 44 -12.82 7.48 6.14
N ARG A 45 -13.56 6.57 6.79
CA ARG A 45 -14.84 6.06 6.25
C ARG A 45 -15.84 7.18 5.96
N LYS A 46 -16.00 8.13 6.88
CA LYS A 46 -16.91 9.28 6.70
C LYS A 46 -16.48 10.14 5.52
N CYS A 47 -15.18 10.38 5.36
CA CYS A 47 -14.64 11.16 4.25
C CYS A 47 -14.89 10.48 2.89
N VAL A 48 -14.60 9.18 2.78
CA VAL A 48 -14.80 8.47 1.50
C VAL A 48 -16.28 8.35 1.11
N LEU A 49 -17.17 8.08 2.06
CA LEU A 49 -18.61 8.13 1.82
C LEU A 49 -19.07 9.55 1.41
N GLY A 50 -18.56 10.58 2.10
CA GLY A 50 -18.83 11.99 1.78
C GLY A 50 -18.35 12.42 0.38
N SER A 51 -17.33 11.76 -0.18
CA SER A 51 -16.87 11.95 -1.56
C SER A 51 -17.76 11.27 -2.62
N GLY A 52 -18.83 10.59 -2.18
CA GLY A 52 -19.79 9.93 -3.04
C GLY A 52 -19.49 8.47 -3.32
N MET A 53 -18.57 7.83 -2.58
CA MET A 53 -18.42 6.38 -2.60
C MET A 53 -19.66 5.69 -2.03
N THR A 54 -19.95 4.49 -2.54
CA THR A 54 -20.93 3.57 -1.93
C THR A 54 -20.32 2.87 -0.70
N GLU A 55 -21.14 2.28 0.15
CA GLU A 55 -20.68 1.49 1.31
C GLU A 55 -19.71 0.38 0.91
N ALA A 56 -20.02 -0.35 -0.17
CA ALA A 56 -19.15 -1.42 -0.68
C ALA A 56 -17.80 -0.90 -1.19
N GLU A 57 -17.78 0.29 -1.80
CA GLU A 57 -16.52 0.93 -2.22
C GLU A 57 -15.70 1.42 -1.02
N ALA A 58 -16.36 1.93 0.02
CA ALA A 58 -15.71 2.32 1.28
C ALA A 58 -15.14 1.09 2.03
N ASP A 59 -15.82 -0.06 1.96
CA ASP A 59 -15.30 -1.32 2.50
C ASP A 59 -14.06 -1.78 1.74
N CYS A 60 -14.08 -1.74 0.41
CA CYS A 60 -12.91 -2.02 -0.42
C CYS A 60 -11.74 -1.07 -0.12
N TRP A 61 -12.01 0.22 0.10
CA TRP A 61 -11.00 1.20 0.47
C TRP A 61 -10.30 0.83 1.78
N LYS A 62 -11.09 0.51 2.80
CA LYS A 62 -10.57 0.06 4.10
C LYS A 62 -9.73 -1.21 3.97
N LEU A 63 -10.23 -2.22 3.25
CA LEU A 63 -9.52 -3.48 3.06
C LEU A 63 -8.19 -3.30 2.31
N ALA A 64 -8.13 -2.38 1.35
CA ALA A 64 -6.88 -2.06 0.65
C ALA A 64 -5.84 -1.45 1.61
N ALA A 65 -6.26 -0.54 2.50
CA ALA A 65 -5.37 0.04 3.50
C ALA A 65 -4.88 -1.01 4.52
N GLU A 66 -5.77 -1.88 5.00
CA GLU A 66 -5.42 -2.97 5.92
C GLU A 66 -4.46 -3.98 5.27
N LEU A 67 -4.68 -4.30 3.99
CA LEU A 67 -3.79 -5.16 3.21
C LEU A 67 -2.40 -4.54 3.08
N ALA A 68 -2.33 -3.24 2.76
CA ALA A 68 -1.07 -2.52 2.63
C ALA A 68 -0.25 -2.57 3.94
N GLY A 69 -0.91 -2.26 5.07
CA GLY A 69 -0.27 -2.33 6.39
C GLY A 69 0.27 -3.72 6.68
N LYS A 70 -0.57 -4.75 6.53
CA LYS A 70 -0.16 -6.16 6.75
C LYS A 70 0.99 -6.58 5.83
N PHE A 71 1.05 -6.09 4.59
CA PHE A 71 2.13 -6.42 3.67
C PHE A 71 3.45 -5.77 4.11
N PHE A 72 3.43 -4.51 4.55
CA PHE A 72 4.64 -3.82 5.00
C PHE A 72 5.23 -4.39 6.29
N ASP A 73 4.43 -5.14 7.05
CA ASP A 73 4.89 -5.90 8.22
C ASP A 73 5.55 -7.25 7.85
N LEU A 74 5.43 -7.70 6.60
CA LEU A 74 6.06 -8.95 6.15
C LEU A 74 7.58 -8.78 5.98
N PRO A 75 8.37 -9.84 6.18
CA PRO A 75 9.79 -9.82 5.86
C PRO A 75 10.02 -9.48 4.38
N GLU A 76 10.96 -8.57 4.15
CA GLU A 76 11.32 -8.11 2.81
C GLU A 76 12.04 -9.23 2.03
N LEU A 77 11.52 -9.60 0.86
CA LEU A 77 12.14 -10.61 -0.01
C LEU A 77 13.07 -9.95 -1.03
N HIS A 78 12.69 -8.77 -1.52
CA HIS A 78 13.45 -7.99 -2.49
C HIS A 78 13.35 -6.48 -2.19
N PRO A 79 14.43 -5.68 -2.41
CA PRO A 79 14.45 -4.24 -2.11
C PRO A 79 13.34 -3.41 -2.77
N MET A 80 12.76 -3.90 -3.86
CA MET A 80 11.68 -3.21 -4.59
C MET A 80 10.27 -3.60 -4.13
N ASP A 81 10.11 -4.63 -3.30
CA ASP A 81 8.78 -5.17 -2.97
C ASP A 81 7.86 -4.11 -2.36
N LYS A 82 8.39 -3.30 -1.44
CA LYS A 82 7.62 -2.24 -0.79
C LYS A 82 7.11 -1.21 -1.80
N GLN A 83 7.94 -0.84 -2.77
CA GLN A 83 7.58 0.12 -3.81
C GLN A 83 6.55 -0.45 -4.78
N GLU A 84 6.71 -1.72 -5.17
CA GLU A 84 5.78 -2.41 -6.05
C GLU A 84 4.40 -2.55 -5.42
N ILE A 85 4.34 -2.93 -4.14
CA ILE A 85 3.08 -3.03 -3.41
C ILE A 85 2.45 -1.66 -3.15
N ALA A 86 3.23 -0.64 -2.77
CA ALA A 86 2.71 0.72 -2.64
C ALA A 86 2.04 1.19 -3.96
N THR A 87 2.68 0.92 -5.09
CA THR A 87 2.15 1.24 -6.41
C THR A 87 0.85 0.48 -6.69
N ALA A 88 0.80 -0.82 -6.41
CA ALA A 88 -0.40 -1.62 -6.60
C ALA A 88 -1.59 -1.12 -5.75
N ILE A 89 -1.34 -0.77 -4.48
CA ILE A 89 -2.36 -0.23 -3.57
C ILE A 89 -2.86 1.13 -4.07
N HIS A 90 -1.97 2.03 -4.50
CA HIS A 90 -2.36 3.32 -5.08
C HIS A 90 -3.23 3.16 -6.32
N VAL A 91 -2.94 2.19 -7.19
CA VAL A 91 -3.78 1.90 -8.36
C VAL A 91 -5.20 1.52 -7.92
N ILE A 92 -5.34 0.64 -6.93
CA ILE A 92 -6.66 0.23 -6.41
C ILE A 92 -7.41 1.44 -5.83
N GLN A 93 -6.76 2.23 -4.98
CA GLN A 93 -7.33 3.43 -4.37
C GLN A 93 -7.78 4.46 -5.43
N HIS A 94 -6.97 4.68 -6.46
CA HIS A 94 -7.31 5.57 -7.57
C HIS A 94 -8.55 5.09 -8.35
N ARG A 95 -8.68 3.78 -8.58
CA ARG A 95 -9.87 3.20 -9.21
C ARG A 95 -11.12 3.36 -8.36
N LEU A 96 -11.02 3.31 -7.04
CA LEU A 96 -12.15 3.59 -6.16
C LEU A 96 -12.54 5.07 -6.20
N LEU A 97 -11.57 5.98 -6.11
CA LEU A 97 -11.82 7.44 -6.12
C LEU A 97 -12.37 7.96 -7.45
N SER A 98 -12.08 7.29 -8.56
CA SER A 98 -12.61 7.69 -9.87
C SER A 98 -14.07 7.26 -10.11
N ARG A 99 -14.59 6.28 -9.36
CA ARG A 99 -15.96 5.75 -9.56
C ARG A 99 -17.07 6.74 -9.23
N PRO A 100 -17.05 7.53 -8.14
CA PRO A 100 -18.06 8.57 -7.90
C PRO A 100 -18.15 9.57 -9.05
N THR A 101 -17.01 10.07 -9.53
CA THR A 101 -16.95 10.98 -10.68
C THR A 101 -17.52 10.34 -11.94
N TYR A 102 -17.19 9.07 -12.19
CA TYR A 102 -17.71 8.32 -13.33
C TYR A 102 -19.22 8.10 -13.26
N ARG A 103 -19.77 7.83 -12.06
CA ARG A 103 -21.23 7.74 -11.85
C ARG A 103 -21.92 9.06 -12.17
N LYS A 104 -21.40 10.18 -11.67
CA LYS A 104 -21.91 11.53 -11.97
C LYS A 104 -21.83 11.83 -13.48
N TYR A 105 -20.75 11.43 -14.15
CA TYR A 105 -20.61 11.57 -15.60
C TYR A 105 -21.72 10.80 -16.35
N ILE A 106 -22.00 9.56 -15.97
CA ILE A 106 -23.07 8.75 -16.57
C ILE A 106 -24.44 9.42 -16.35
N GLU A 107 -24.71 9.93 -15.15
CA GLU A 107 -25.96 10.63 -14.83
C GLU A 107 -26.16 11.86 -15.70
N LEU A 108 -25.13 12.72 -15.80
CA LEU A 108 -25.17 13.91 -16.64
C LEU A 108 -25.39 13.56 -18.12
N HIS A 109 -24.68 12.53 -18.63
CA HIS A 109 -24.84 12.08 -20.00
C HIS A 109 -26.25 11.55 -20.29
N LYS A 110 -26.92 10.90 -19.33
CA LYS A 110 -28.32 10.47 -19.46
C LYS A 110 -29.27 11.67 -19.51
N THR A 111 -29.04 12.69 -18.68
CA THR A 111 -29.88 13.90 -18.66
C THR A 111 -29.71 14.81 -19.87
N LEU A 112 -28.52 14.81 -20.48
CA LEU A 112 -28.18 15.60 -21.67
C LEU A 112 -28.41 14.82 -22.99
N GLY A 113 -28.97 13.60 -22.90
CA GLY A 113 -29.36 12.81 -24.07
C GLY A 113 -30.33 13.57 -24.98
N PRO A 114 -30.31 13.30 -26.30
CA PRO A 114 -30.79 14.22 -27.33
C PRO A 114 -32.24 14.63 -27.09
N GLN A 115 -32.48 15.93 -26.92
CA GLN A 115 -33.81 16.49 -27.13
C GLN A 115 -34.18 16.21 -28.58
N LYS A 116 -35.13 15.28 -28.76
CA LYS A 116 -35.76 15.04 -30.07
C LYS A 116 -36.51 16.28 -30.51
#